data_AF-A0A3R9NVH2-F1
#
_entry.id   AF-A0A3R9NVH2-F1
#
_cell.length_a   1.000
_cell.length_b   1.000
_cell.length_c   1.000
_cell.angle_alpha   90.00
_cell.angle_beta   90.00
_cell.angle_gamma   90.00
#
_symmetry.space_group_name_H-M   'P 1'
#
loop_
_entity.id
_entity.type
_entity.pdbx_description
1 polymer ?
#
loop_
_entity_poly.entity_id
_entity_poly.type
_entity_poly.pdbx_seq_one_letter_code
_entity_poly.pdbx_strand_id
1 'polypeptide(L)'
;MLYALKESRILDQRLQFLSSYQKEEMSVADLCRTHGISRPTAYRWINRYNETGPEGLVDPQPSPTWLLPRDARADRDTILVLRAKHPSWGARKLKVRLEMLQPEVVWPAASTFTQYT
;
A
#
# COMPACT_ATOMS: atom_id res chain seq x y z
N MET A 1 -7.50 17.27 1.76
CA MET A 1 -8.30 17.48 0.53
C MET A 1 -7.60 17.06 -0.76
N LEU A 2 -6.26 17.13 -0.87
CA LEU A 2 -5.51 16.73 -2.09
C LEU A 2 -5.47 15.20 -2.37
N TYR A 3 -5.80 14.35 -1.40
CA TYR A 3 -5.74 12.88 -1.56
C TYR A 3 -6.87 12.31 -2.44
N ALA A 4 -8.09 12.84 -2.30
CA ALA A 4 -9.28 12.31 -2.98
C ALA A 4 -9.20 12.41 -4.53
N LEU A 5 -8.63 13.49 -5.07
CA LEU A 5 -8.48 13.70 -6.52
C LEU A 5 -7.43 12.78 -7.17
N LYS A 6 -6.40 12.38 -6.40
CA LYS A 6 -5.38 11.45 -6.90
C LYS A 6 -5.90 10.02 -6.90
N GLU A 7 -6.67 9.66 -5.87
CA GLU A 7 -7.34 8.36 -5.78
C GLU A 7 -8.39 8.18 -6.89
N SER A 8 -9.19 9.21 -7.20
CA SER A 8 -10.17 9.14 -8.29
C SER A 8 -9.48 8.87 -9.64
N ARG A 9 -8.41 9.60 -9.97
CA ARG A 9 -7.67 9.40 -11.23
C ARG A 9 -7.04 8.00 -11.33
N ILE A 10 -6.57 7.43 -10.22
CA ILE A 10 -6.01 6.08 -10.20
C ILE A 10 -7.12 5.03 -10.35
N LEU A 11 -8.26 5.23 -9.70
CA LEU A 11 -9.42 4.35 -9.82
C LEU A 11 -9.98 4.35 -11.25
N ASP A 12 -10.05 5.53 -11.88
CA ASP A 12 -10.46 5.69 -13.28
C ASP A 12 -9.57 4.88 -14.22
N GLN A 13 -8.24 4.90 -14.01
CA GLN A 13 -7.30 4.11 -14.80
C GLN A 13 -7.50 2.59 -14.61
N ARG A 14 -7.78 2.15 -13.38
CA ARG A 14 -8.08 0.74 -13.07
C ARG A 14 -9.35 0.28 -13.78
N LEU A 15 -10.40 1.10 -13.73
CA LEU A 15 -11.68 0.84 -14.39
C LEU A 15 -11.54 0.81 -15.92
N GLN A 16 -10.78 1.73 -16.51
CA GLN A 16 -10.50 1.73 -17.94
C GLN A 16 -9.75 0.46 -18.39
N PHE A 17 -8.75 0.02 -17.62
CA PHE A 17 -8.05 -1.23 -17.88
C PHE A 17 -9.02 -2.43 -17.85
N LEU A 18 -9.87 -2.52 -16.83
CA LEU A 18 -10.79 -3.66 -16.68
C LEU A 18 -11.94 -3.65 -17.68
N SER A 19 -12.44 -2.48 -18.06
CA SER A 19 -13.39 -2.36 -19.16
C SER A 19 -12.79 -2.89 -20.46
N SER A 20 -11.51 -2.59 -20.71
CA SER A 20 -10.80 -3.12 -21.89
C SER A 20 -10.52 -4.62 -21.78
N TYR A 21 -10.22 -5.13 -20.58
CA TYR A 21 -10.06 -6.55 -20.31
C TYR A 21 -11.35 -7.34 -20.56
N GLN A 22 -12.51 -6.82 -20.13
CA GLN A 22 -13.82 -7.48 -20.30
C GLN A 22 -14.28 -7.58 -21.75
N LYS A 23 -13.78 -6.71 -22.64
CA LYS A 23 -14.08 -6.82 -24.07
C LYS A 23 -13.40 -8.02 -24.72
N GLU A 24 -12.36 -8.58 -24.09
CA GLU A 24 -11.59 -9.73 -24.57
C GLU A 24 -10.99 -9.56 -25.98
N GLU A 25 -10.92 -8.33 -26.50
CA GLU A 25 -10.41 -7.98 -27.83
C GLU A 25 -8.87 -8.03 -27.92
N MET A 26 -8.19 -8.00 -26.76
CA MET A 26 -6.74 -7.90 -26.65
C MET A 26 -6.22 -8.85 -25.58
N SER A 27 -5.01 -9.38 -25.77
CA SER A 27 -4.36 -10.16 -24.73
C SER A 27 -4.03 -9.27 -23.52
N VAL A 28 -3.95 -9.85 -22.31
CA VAL A 28 -3.50 -9.11 -21.10
C VAL A 28 -2.13 -8.45 -21.32
N ALA A 29 -1.26 -9.06 -22.14
CA ALA A 29 0.04 -8.50 -22.47
C ALA A 29 -0.07 -7.20 -23.27
N ASP A 30 -0.97 -7.15 -24.25
CA ASP A 30 -1.23 -5.96 -25.06
C ASP A 30 -1.89 -4.87 -24.23
N LEU A 31 -2.88 -5.22 -23.39
CA LEU A 31 -3.52 -4.27 -22.47
C LEU A 31 -2.50 -3.64 -21.51
N CYS A 32 -1.57 -4.43 -20.96
CA CYS A 32 -0.49 -3.91 -20.12
C CYS A 32 0.36 -2.86 -20.84
N ARG A 33 0.67 -3.08 -22.13
CA ARG A 33 1.42 -2.13 -22.96
C ARG A 33 0.62 -0.85 -23.19
N THR A 34 -0.65 -0.98 -23.58
CA THR A 34 -1.54 0.16 -23.86
C THR A 34 -1.75 1.05 -22.62
N HIS A 35 -1.94 0.44 -21.45
CA HIS A 35 -2.20 1.15 -20.20
C HIS A 35 -0.93 1.52 -19.42
N GLY A 36 0.25 1.11 -19.89
CA GLY A 36 1.52 1.40 -19.22
C GLY A 36 1.66 0.74 -17.84
N ILE A 37 1.02 -0.41 -17.62
CA ILE A 37 1.06 -1.14 -16.34
C ILE A 37 1.85 -2.44 -16.46
N SER A 38 2.43 -2.88 -15.35
CA SER A 38 3.11 -4.18 -15.31
C SER A 38 2.11 -5.34 -15.27
N ARG A 39 2.48 -6.50 -15.85
CA ARG A 39 1.65 -7.71 -15.82
C ARG A 39 1.30 -8.17 -14.39
N PRO A 40 2.22 -8.16 -13.41
CA PRO A 40 1.86 -8.47 -12.02
C PRO A 40 0.79 -7.55 -11.43
N THR A 41 0.81 -6.26 -11.78
CA THR A 41 -0.24 -5.31 -11.38
C THR A 41 -1.58 -5.66 -12.03
N ALA A 42 -1.57 -5.93 -13.34
CA ALA A 42 -2.76 -6.29 -14.09
C ALA A 42 -3.45 -7.53 -13.52
N TYR A 43 -2.70 -8.63 -13.30
CA TYR A 43 -3.27 -9.84 -12.71
C TYR A 43 -3.82 -9.62 -11.29
N ARG A 44 -3.17 -8.77 -10.49
CA ARG A 44 -3.70 -8.41 -9.16
C ARG A 44 -5.06 -7.72 -9.27
N TRP A 45 -5.22 -6.79 -10.21
CA TRP A 45 -6.50 -6.10 -10.42
C TRP A 45 -7.57 -7.04 -10.96
N ILE A 46 -7.24 -7.89 -11.92
CA ILE A 46 -8.16 -8.91 -12.47
C ILE A 46 -8.64 -9.85 -11.36
N ASN A 47 -7.73 -10.37 -10.53
CA ASN A 47 -8.10 -11.27 -9.44
C ASN A 47 -9.05 -10.58 -8.45
N ARG A 48 -8.73 -9.37 -8.00
CA ARG A 48 -9.59 -8.61 -7.07
C ARG A 48 -10.96 -8.30 -7.67
N TYR A 49 -10.99 -7.94 -8.95
CA TYR A 49 -12.23 -7.70 -9.68
C TYR A 49 -13.08 -8.96 -9.76
N ASN A 50 -12.48 -10.12 -10.07
CA ASN A 50 -13.19 -11.39 -10.13
C ASN A 50 -13.72 -11.84 -8.77
N GLU A 51 -13.02 -11.51 -7.68
CA GLU A 51 -13.42 -11.87 -6.31
C GLU A 51 -14.51 -10.96 -5.74
N THR A 52 -14.44 -9.65 -6.01
CA THR A 52 -15.23 -8.64 -5.27
C THR A 52 -15.88 -7.57 -6.15
N GLY A 53 -15.77 -7.67 -7.48
CA GLY A 53 -16.30 -6.67 -8.40
C GLY A 53 -15.49 -5.37 -8.43
N PRO A 54 -16.09 -4.26 -8.90
CA PRO A 54 -15.46 -2.93 -8.93
C PRO A 54 -14.89 -2.47 -7.59
N GLU A 55 -15.48 -2.91 -6.48
CA GLU A 55 -15.07 -2.60 -5.10
C GLU A 55 -13.64 -3.06 -4.81
N GLY A 56 -13.20 -4.17 -5.42
CA GLY A 56 -11.84 -4.69 -5.30
C GLY A 56 -10.75 -3.79 -5.92
N LEU A 57 -11.15 -2.76 -6.66
CA LEU A 57 -10.26 -1.78 -7.30
C LEU A 57 -10.02 -0.55 -6.45
N VAL A 58 -10.86 -0.33 -5.44
CA VAL A 58 -10.60 0.70 -4.43
C VAL A 58 -9.43 0.20 -3.58
N ASP A 59 -8.40 1.03 -3.39
CA ASP A 59 -7.37 0.67 -2.45
C ASP A 59 -7.99 0.59 -1.05
N PRO A 60 -7.65 -0.45 -0.25
CA PRO A 60 -8.11 -0.48 1.13
C PRO A 60 -7.65 0.81 1.80
N GLN A 61 -8.59 1.47 2.47
CA GLN A 61 -8.28 2.65 3.26
C GLN A 61 -7.12 2.30 4.19
N PRO A 62 -6.06 3.14 4.28
CA PRO A 62 -5.02 2.91 5.26
C PRO A 62 -5.69 2.74 6.62
N SER A 63 -5.41 1.63 7.30
CA SER A 63 -6.04 1.35 8.58
C SER A 63 -5.90 2.58 9.48
N PRO A 64 -7.01 3.16 9.97
CA PRO A 64 -6.94 4.40 10.69
C PRO A 64 -6.03 4.25 11.90
N THR A 65 -5.06 5.17 12.04
CA THR A 65 -4.12 5.16 13.17
C THR A 65 -4.84 5.12 14.52
N TRP A 66 -6.06 5.65 14.58
CA TRP A 66 -6.86 5.67 15.79
C TRP A 66 -7.61 4.36 16.12
N LEU A 67 -7.53 3.35 15.27
CA LEU A 67 -8.02 2.01 15.58
C LEU A 67 -6.93 1.13 16.18
N LEU A 68 -5.67 1.58 16.15
CA LEU A 68 -4.57 0.89 16.83
C LEU A 68 -4.68 1.06 18.35
N PRO A 69 -4.37 0.02 19.15
CA PRO A 69 -4.24 0.16 20.58
C PRO A 69 -3.15 1.20 20.92
N ARG A 70 -3.25 1.80 22.12
CA ARG A 70 -2.50 3.02 22.48
C ARG A 70 -0.98 2.82 22.41
N ASP A 71 -0.51 1.64 22.76
CA ASP A 71 0.88 1.18 22.63
C ASP A 71 1.33 1.20 21.16
N ALA A 72 0.56 0.62 20.25
CA ALA A 72 0.87 0.59 18.82
C ALA A 72 0.88 1.98 18.16
N ARG A 73 0.20 2.97 18.74
CA ARG A 73 0.28 4.36 18.27
C ARG A 73 1.59 5.04 18.66
N ALA A 74 2.01 4.88 19.92
CA ALA A 74 3.28 5.45 20.41
C ALA A 74 4.47 4.86 19.65
N ASP A 75 4.43 3.55 19.38
CA ASP A 75 5.43 2.86 18.57
C ASP A 75 5.47 3.43 17.15
N ARG A 76 4.31 3.57 16.51
CA ARG A 76 4.18 4.13 15.16
C ARG A 76 4.74 5.54 15.06
N ASP A 77 4.39 6.43 15.98
CA ASP A 77 4.86 7.82 15.95
C ASP A 77 6.39 7.88 16.06
N THR A 78 6.97 7.04 16.94
CA THR A 78 8.43 6.92 17.08
C THR A 78 9.09 6.38 15.81
N ILE A 79 8.49 5.37 15.19
CA ILE A 79 8.95 4.79 13.91
C ILE A 79 8.88 5.84 12.79
N LEU A 80 7.82 6.64 12.72
CA LEU A 80 7.65 7.69 11.72
C LEU A 80 8.69 8.79 11.87
N VAL A 81 8.97 9.25 13.10
CA VAL A 81 10.03 10.24 13.38
C VAL A 81 11.38 9.70 12.94
N LEU A 82 11.69 8.44 13.24
CA LEU A 82 12.97 7.85 12.85
C LEU A 82 13.10 7.66 11.34
N ARG A 83 12.01 7.26 10.67
CA ARG A 83 11.98 7.12 9.20
C ARG A 83 12.09 8.47 8.49
N ALA A 84 11.49 9.53 9.03
CA ALA A 84 11.68 10.89 8.51
C ALA A 84 13.14 11.34 8.60
N LYS A 85 13.85 10.98 9.67
CA LYS A 85 15.30 11.24 9.83
C LYS A 85 16.16 10.37 8.91
N HIS A 86 15.68 9.19 8.54
CA HIS A 86 16.43 8.24 7.71
C HIS A 86 15.56 7.62 6.58
N PRO A 87 15.22 8.39 5.52
CA PRO A 87 14.31 7.94 4.47
C PRO A 87 14.79 6.71 3.68
N SER A 88 16.11 6.51 3.58
CA SER A 88 16.71 5.36 2.89
C SER A 88 16.73 4.07 3.72
N TRP A 89 16.30 4.09 4.98
CA TRP A 89 16.39 2.93 5.86
C TRP A 89 15.15 2.03 5.78
N GLY A 90 15.40 0.79 5.39
CA GLY A 90 14.41 -0.28 5.45
C GLY A 90 14.00 -0.62 6.89
N ALA A 91 12.84 -1.28 7.04
CA ALA A 91 12.21 -1.55 8.33
C ALA A 91 13.12 -2.29 9.34
N ARG A 92 13.95 -3.24 8.89
CA ARG A 92 14.92 -3.94 9.76
C ARG A 92 15.92 -2.99 10.40
N LYS A 93 16.44 -2.03 9.62
CA LYS A 93 17.47 -1.10 10.10
C LYS A 93 16.88 -0.10 11.11
N LEU A 94 15.64 0.31 10.89
CA LEU A 94 14.90 1.12 11.85
C LEU A 94 14.67 0.35 13.15
N LYS A 95 14.23 -0.91 13.09
CA LYS A 95 14.02 -1.75 14.27
C LYS A 95 15.29 -1.88 15.11
N VAL A 96 16.41 -2.28 14.49
CA VAL A 96 17.71 -2.38 15.18
C VAL A 96 18.09 -1.04 15.84
N ARG A 97 17.85 0.08 15.15
CA ARG A 97 18.17 1.39 15.72
C ARG A 97 17.27 1.74 16.91
N LEU A 98 15.99 1.39 16.88
CA LEU A 98 15.06 1.63 17.98
C LEU A 98 15.38 0.75 19.19
N GLU A 99 15.71 -0.52 18.98
CA GLU A 99 16.17 -1.43 20.05
C GLU A 99 17.45 -0.92 20.73
N MET A 100 18.33 -0.23 19.99
CA MET A 100 19.53 0.41 20.57
C MET A 100 19.23 1.71 21.33
N LEU A 101 18.24 2.48 20.89
CA LEU A 101 17.89 3.77 21.51
C LEU A 101 16.99 3.60 22.74
N GLN A 102 16.14 2.56 22.73
CA GLN A 102 15.13 2.27 23.75
C GLN A 102 15.08 0.75 23.99
N PRO A 103 16.09 0.17 24.65
CA PRO A 103 16.18 -1.28 24.89
C PRO A 103 15.10 -1.82 25.83
N GLU A 104 14.49 -0.95 26.64
CA GLU A 104 13.38 -1.27 27.54
C GLU A 104 12.03 -1.44 26.83
N VAL A 105 11.92 -1.00 25.57
CA VAL A 105 10.68 -1.09 24.78
C VAL A 105 10.71 -2.35 23.91
N VAL A 106 9.64 -3.14 24.00
CA VAL A 106 9.45 -4.31 23.14
C VAL A 106 8.89 -3.86 21.79
N TRP A 107 9.77 -3.64 20.82
CA TRP A 107 9.38 -3.19 19.49
C TRP A 107 8.67 -4.28 18.68
N PRO A 108 7.63 -3.94 17.89
CA PRO A 108 6.96 -4.90 17.04
C PRO A 108 7.88 -5.44 15.94
N ALA A 109 7.44 -6.50 15.28
CA ALA A 109 8.19 -7.11 14.18
C ALA A 109 8.48 -6.08 13.07
N ALA A 110 9.63 -6.22 12.40
CA ALA A 110 10.00 -5.33 11.30
C ALA A 110 8.98 -5.35 10.14
N SER A 111 8.19 -6.42 10.00
CA SER A 111 7.07 -6.49 9.05
C SER A 111 5.92 -5.55 9.42
N THR A 112 5.67 -5.32 10.72
CA THR A 112 4.64 -4.41 11.23
C THR A 112 5.00 -2.95 10.95
N PHE A 113 6.28 -2.60 10.94
CA PHE A 113 6.75 -1.24 10.63
C PHE A 113 6.36 -0.78 9.22
N THR A 114 6.20 -1.72 8.28
CA THR A 114 5.75 -1.42 6.90
C THR A 114 4.26 -1.07 6.86
N GLN A 115 3.47 -1.53 7.82
CA GLN A 115 2.03 -1.22 7.91
C GLN A 115 1.79 0.18 8.51
N TYR A 116 2.83 0.79 9.07
CA TYR A 116 2.78 2.09 9.71
C TYR A 116 3.08 3.27 8.77
N THR A 117 3.53 2.99 7.54
CA THR A 117 3.86 3.96 6.48
C THR A 117 2.94 3.79 5.28
#